data_AF-A0A5R8NLD9-F1
#
_entry.id   AF-A0A5R8NLD9-F1
#
_cell.length_a   1.000
_cell.length_b   1.000
_cell.length_c   1.000
_cell.angle_alpha   90.00
_cell.angle_beta   90.00
_cell.angle_gamma   90.00
#
_symmetry.space_group_name_H-M   'P 1'
#
loop_
_entity.id
_entity.type
_entity.pdbx_description
1 polymer ?
#
loop_
_entity_poly.entity_id
_entity_poly.type
_entity_poly.pdbx_seq_one_letter_code
_entity_poly.pdbx_strand_id
1 'polypeptide(L)'
;MRDHELCRQLRPQRESEVIVIGRHPWGVDVEFGDGTPGFMDNLKAPSWVDDGVQPEPGEVLTVVVVDDLRTPMRVSALASDKAVAASAPDEKTVELRKHHAQYHFRWSRRLGESPPWNVRPGEMQDFLEQSTSTRRVDVSLPWGASLALYLHWSDGTDLDRLDFKISAGLPYRSEFDRTIVTTDMPFTCRSCHTRFLVLALEPAVSLSDDMVPRYRAHRFIDHCPGCGTRWNAGVVEIIQR
;
A
#
# COMPACT_ATOMS: atom_id res chain seq x y z
N MET A 1 -20.66 8.69 -13.14
CA MET A 1 -21.18 7.86 -12.03
C MET A 1 -20.75 6.39 -12.20
N ARG A 2 -19.49 6.11 -12.60
CA ARG A 2 -19.02 4.75 -12.93
C ARG A 2 -17.57 4.44 -12.49
N ASP A 3 -16.93 5.30 -11.69
CA ASP A 3 -15.50 5.15 -11.35
C ASP A 3 -15.23 4.70 -9.91
N HIS A 4 -16.26 4.55 -9.06
CA HIS A 4 -16.09 4.25 -7.63
C HIS A 4 -16.09 2.75 -7.27
N GLU A 5 -16.29 1.87 -8.24
CA GLU A 5 -16.42 0.41 -8.01
C GLU A 5 -15.19 -0.39 -8.47
N LEU A 6 -14.20 0.27 -9.09
CA LEU A 6 -13.00 -0.34 -9.67
C LEU A 6 -11.79 -0.39 -8.70
N CYS A 7 -11.84 0.27 -7.55
CA CYS A 7 -10.69 0.40 -6.63
C CYS A 7 -10.69 -0.57 -5.44
N ARG A 8 -11.53 -1.61 -5.43
CA ARG A 8 -11.48 -2.63 -4.39
C ARG A 8 -10.53 -3.74 -4.83
N GLN A 9 -9.42 -3.87 -4.09
CA GLN A 9 -8.56 -5.06 -3.94
C GLN A 9 -7.30 -5.12 -4.82
N LEU A 10 -6.49 -4.07 -4.74
CA LEU A 10 -5.08 -4.16 -5.12
C LEU A 10 -4.35 -4.90 -3.98
N ARG A 11 -3.97 -6.16 -4.21
CA ARG A 11 -3.46 -7.06 -3.18
C ARG A 11 -1.94 -7.14 -3.23
N PRO A 12 -1.28 -7.36 -2.07
CA PRO A 12 0.15 -7.59 -2.06
C PRO A 12 0.50 -8.78 -2.97
N GLN A 13 1.62 -8.68 -3.69
CA GLN A 13 2.22 -9.79 -4.43
C GLN A 13 2.82 -10.85 -3.48
N ARG A 14 2.10 -11.18 -2.40
CA ARG A 14 2.44 -12.28 -1.49
C ARG A 14 1.69 -13.53 -1.92
N GLU A 15 2.29 -14.66 -1.59
CA GLU A 15 1.60 -15.94 -1.65
C GLU A 15 0.36 -15.90 -0.78
N SER A 16 -0.77 -16.31 -1.36
CA SER A 16 -2.08 -16.32 -0.74
C SER A 16 -2.75 -17.66 -1.02
N GLU A 17 -3.50 -18.17 -0.06
CA GLU A 17 -4.35 -19.34 -0.27
C GLU A 17 -5.68 -18.90 -0.93
N VAL A 18 -6.08 -19.64 -1.95
CA VAL A 18 -7.35 -19.47 -2.67
C VAL A 18 -8.03 -20.81 -2.84
N ILE A 19 -9.36 -20.82 -2.90
CA ILE A 19 -10.17 -22.00 -3.19
C ILE A 19 -10.63 -21.91 -4.64
N VAL A 20 -10.50 -22.99 -5.40
CA VAL A 20 -11.07 -23.08 -6.75
C VAL A 20 -12.59 -23.17 -6.63
N ILE A 21 -13.33 -22.28 -7.31
CA ILE A 21 -14.79 -22.24 -7.27
C ILE A 21 -15.44 -22.62 -8.60
N GLY A 22 -14.68 -22.58 -9.70
CA GLY A 22 -15.21 -22.79 -11.04
C GLY A 22 -14.13 -23.18 -12.04
N ARG A 23 -14.56 -23.80 -13.14
CA ARG A 23 -13.69 -24.28 -14.22
C ARG A 23 -14.13 -23.73 -15.57
N HIS A 24 -13.13 -23.43 -16.39
CA HIS A 24 -13.29 -23.07 -17.80
C HIS A 24 -12.28 -23.86 -18.63
N PRO A 25 -12.50 -24.04 -19.94
CA PRO A 25 -11.48 -24.62 -20.83
C PRO A 25 -10.15 -23.86 -20.87
N TRP A 26 -10.15 -22.58 -20.48
CA TRP A 26 -8.99 -21.67 -20.53
C TRP A 26 -8.48 -21.25 -19.14
N GLY A 27 -8.97 -21.84 -18.05
CA GLY A 27 -8.52 -21.50 -16.70
C GLY A 27 -9.51 -21.89 -15.61
N VAL A 28 -9.32 -21.36 -14.40
CA VAL A 28 -10.16 -21.62 -13.24
C VAL A 28 -10.50 -20.33 -12.51
N ASP A 29 -11.74 -20.25 -12.04
CA ASP A 29 -12.16 -19.21 -11.10
C ASP A 29 -11.74 -19.63 -9.70
N VAL A 30 -11.18 -18.69 -8.95
CA VAL A 30 -10.76 -18.90 -7.57
C VAL A 30 -11.37 -17.84 -6.66
N GLU A 31 -11.46 -18.13 -5.37
CA GLU A 31 -11.92 -17.22 -4.34
C GLU A 31 -10.91 -17.18 -3.20
N PHE A 32 -10.56 -15.98 -2.74
CA PHE A 32 -9.71 -15.80 -1.55
C PHE A 32 -10.55 -15.94 -0.27
N GLY A 33 -9.91 -16.16 0.88
CA GLY A 33 -10.59 -16.37 2.17
C GLY A 33 -11.51 -15.23 2.65
N ASP A 34 -11.45 -14.05 2.05
CA ASP A 34 -12.33 -12.90 2.31
C ASP A 34 -13.44 -12.71 1.25
N GLY A 35 -13.59 -13.67 0.31
CA GLY A 35 -14.61 -13.66 -0.74
C GLY A 35 -14.21 -12.90 -2.02
N THR A 36 -12.97 -12.43 -2.15
CA THR A 36 -12.51 -11.80 -3.41
C THR A 36 -12.47 -12.81 -4.56
N PRO A 37 -13.02 -12.49 -5.74
CA PRO A 37 -12.90 -13.33 -6.92
C PRO A 37 -11.54 -13.13 -7.62
N GLY A 38 -10.91 -14.23 -8.01
CA GLY A 38 -9.71 -14.29 -8.84
C GLY A 38 -9.88 -15.25 -10.02
N PHE A 39 -8.98 -15.16 -10.98
CA PHE A 39 -8.91 -16.05 -12.13
C PHE A 39 -7.48 -16.47 -12.40
N MET A 40 -7.28 -17.77 -12.54
CA MET A 40 -6.01 -18.36 -12.92
C MET A 40 -6.12 -18.93 -14.33
N ASP A 41 -5.28 -18.44 -15.23
CA ASP A 41 -5.17 -18.96 -16.59
C ASP A 41 -4.60 -20.39 -16.58
N ASN A 42 -4.94 -21.20 -17.58
CA ASN A 42 -4.46 -22.58 -17.65
C ASN A 42 -2.92 -22.67 -17.69
N LEU A 43 -2.25 -21.69 -18.31
CA LEU A 43 -0.78 -21.60 -18.33
C LEU A 43 -0.18 -21.21 -16.97
N LYS A 44 -1.00 -20.87 -15.99
CA LYS A 44 -0.59 -20.42 -14.66
C LYS A 44 -0.85 -21.46 -13.56
N ALA A 45 -1.33 -22.66 -13.93
CA ALA A 45 -1.57 -23.78 -13.04
C ALA A 45 -0.54 -24.91 -13.28
N PRO A 46 0.35 -25.23 -12.32
CA PRO A 46 1.36 -26.28 -12.49
C PRO A 46 0.78 -27.64 -12.87
N SER A 47 -0.25 -28.12 -12.16
CA SER A 47 -0.92 -29.40 -12.46
C SER A 47 -1.48 -29.47 -13.88
N TRP A 48 -1.89 -28.32 -14.44
CA TRP A 48 -2.38 -28.27 -15.81
C TRP A 48 -1.24 -28.23 -16.82
N VAL A 49 -0.21 -27.41 -16.57
CA VAL A 49 0.94 -27.28 -17.46
C VAL A 49 1.76 -28.58 -17.51
N ASP A 50 1.98 -29.21 -16.35
CA ASP A 50 2.87 -30.35 -16.20
C ASP A 50 2.16 -31.68 -16.49
N ASP A 51 0.95 -31.86 -15.93
CA ASP A 51 0.23 -33.14 -15.96
C ASP A 51 -1.04 -33.11 -16.84
N GLY A 52 -1.41 -31.94 -17.39
CA GLY A 52 -2.67 -31.76 -18.13
C GLY A 52 -3.91 -31.81 -17.24
N VAL A 53 -3.74 -31.79 -15.92
CA VAL A 53 -4.82 -31.92 -14.93
C VAL A 53 -5.29 -30.54 -14.51
N GLN A 54 -6.56 -30.24 -14.77
CA GLN A 54 -7.18 -29.00 -14.32
C GLN A 54 -7.41 -29.04 -12.79
N PRO A 55 -7.20 -27.94 -12.05
CA PRO A 55 -7.58 -27.87 -10.63
C PRO A 55 -9.09 -28.05 -10.41
N GLU A 56 -9.52 -28.82 -9.40
CA GLU A 56 -10.94 -29.14 -9.13
C GLU A 56 -11.62 -28.08 -8.24
N PRO A 57 -12.92 -27.78 -8.42
CA PRO A 57 -13.66 -26.98 -7.46
C PRO A 57 -13.57 -27.55 -6.02
N GLY A 58 -13.27 -26.68 -5.05
CA GLY A 58 -13.00 -27.03 -3.66
C GLY A 58 -11.52 -27.25 -3.34
N GLU A 59 -10.64 -27.35 -4.34
CA GLU A 59 -9.19 -27.44 -4.14
C GLU A 59 -8.63 -26.11 -3.62
N VAL A 60 -7.74 -26.19 -2.63
CA VAL A 60 -7.00 -25.02 -2.10
C VAL A 60 -5.66 -24.93 -2.81
N LEU A 61 -5.38 -23.76 -3.40
CA LEU A 61 -4.15 -23.47 -4.09
C LEU A 61 -3.43 -22.31 -3.42
N THR A 62 -2.10 -22.40 -3.32
CA THR A 62 -1.26 -21.25 -3.01
C THR A 62 -0.92 -20.52 -4.31
N VAL A 63 -1.26 -19.23 -4.41
CA VAL A 63 -1.07 -18.40 -5.60
C VAL A 63 -0.43 -17.06 -5.27
N VAL A 64 0.15 -16.40 -6.25
CA VAL A 64 0.51 -14.98 -6.20
C VAL A 64 -0.40 -14.17 -7.12
N VAL A 65 -0.69 -12.94 -6.72
CA VAL A 65 -1.41 -11.98 -7.55
C VAL A 65 -0.44 -11.41 -8.59
N VAL A 66 -0.80 -11.54 -9.86
CA VAL A 66 0.03 -11.11 -11.01
C VAL A 66 -0.50 -9.82 -11.62
N ASP A 67 -1.82 -9.64 -11.65
CA ASP A 67 -2.49 -8.45 -12.17
C ASP A 67 -3.81 -8.24 -11.42
N ASP A 68 -3.79 -7.37 -10.42
CA ASP A 68 -4.95 -6.98 -9.61
C ASP A 68 -5.78 -5.84 -10.21
N LEU A 69 -5.35 -5.27 -11.34
CA LEU A 69 -6.12 -4.26 -12.07
C LEU A 69 -7.26 -4.87 -12.92
N ARG A 70 -7.29 -6.19 -13.07
CA ARG A 70 -8.36 -6.91 -13.76
C ARG A 70 -9.44 -7.38 -12.80
N THR A 71 -10.67 -7.46 -13.31
CA THR A 71 -11.79 -8.07 -12.59
C THR A 71 -12.34 -9.23 -13.43
N PRO A 72 -12.23 -10.49 -12.96
CA PRO A 72 -11.51 -10.94 -11.75
C PRO A 72 -9.98 -10.76 -11.87
N MET A 73 -9.31 -10.63 -10.71
CA MET A 73 -7.85 -10.44 -10.64
C MET A 73 -7.11 -11.66 -11.16
N ARG A 74 -5.95 -11.46 -11.79
CA ARG A 74 -5.15 -12.56 -12.32
C ARG A 74 -4.17 -13.06 -11.30
N VAL A 75 -4.18 -14.37 -11.10
CA VAL A 75 -3.30 -15.06 -10.16
C VAL A 75 -2.47 -16.13 -10.87
N SER A 76 -1.41 -16.57 -10.21
CA SER A 76 -0.56 -17.67 -10.68
C SER A 76 -0.13 -18.59 -9.57
N ALA A 77 -0.20 -19.90 -9.82
CA ALA A 77 0.35 -20.94 -8.96
C ALA A 77 1.76 -21.39 -9.37
N LEU A 78 2.31 -20.88 -10.48
CA LEU A 78 3.64 -21.26 -10.98
C LEU A 78 4.75 -20.92 -10.00
N ALA A 79 5.69 -21.86 -9.82
CA ALA A 79 6.88 -21.64 -9.00
C ALA A 79 7.74 -20.48 -9.51
N SER A 80 7.79 -20.24 -10.82
CA SER A 80 8.53 -19.13 -11.42
C SER A 80 7.93 -17.76 -11.07
N ASP A 81 6.61 -17.62 -11.19
CA ASP A 81 5.93 -16.36 -10.83
C ASP A 81 6.00 -16.12 -9.31
N LYS A 82 5.86 -17.18 -8.50
CA LYS A 82 6.08 -17.10 -7.04
C LYS A 82 7.50 -16.67 -6.70
N ALA A 83 8.51 -17.21 -7.39
CA ALA A 83 9.91 -16.81 -7.19
C ALA A 83 10.14 -15.35 -7.60
N VAL A 84 9.54 -14.89 -8.70
CA VAL A 84 9.60 -13.48 -9.11
C VAL A 84 8.98 -12.59 -8.05
N ALA A 85 7.76 -12.91 -7.59
CA ALA A 85 7.08 -12.18 -6.52
C ALA A 85 7.90 -12.18 -5.21
N ALA A 86 8.52 -13.30 -4.85
CA ALA A 86 9.38 -13.42 -3.66
C ALA A 86 10.66 -12.58 -3.76
N SER A 87 11.15 -12.37 -4.98
CA SER A 87 12.33 -11.55 -5.33
C SER A 87 12.02 -10.08 -5.60
N ALA A 88 10.73 -9.69 -5.59
CA ALA A 88 10.34 -8.31 -5.81
C ALA A 88 11.02 -7.41 -4.76
N PRO A 89 11.58 -6.26 -5.16
CA PRO A 89 12.26 -5.38 -4.23
C PRO A 89 11.26 -4.87 -3.18
N ASP A 90 11.70 -4.80 -1.92
CA ASP A 90 10.98 -4.20 -0.81
C ASP A 90 10.93 -2.67 -0.94
N GLU A 91 11.91 -2.07 -1.60
CA GLU A 91 12.05 -0.63 -1.71
C GLU A 91 12.76 -0.25 -3.01
N LYS A 92 12.61 1.01 -3.40
CA LYS A 92 13.37 1.59 -4.51
C LYS A 92 13.79 3.00 -4.16
N THR A 93 15.02 3.35 -4.53
CA THR A 93 15.45 4.74 -4.40
C THR A 93 14.68 5.60 -5.40
N VAL A 94 14.00 6.62 -4.88
CA VAL A 94 13.31 7.66 -5.66
C VAL A 94 13.95 9.02 -5.39
N GLU A 95 13.86 9.88 -6.38
CA GLU A 95 14.30 11.27 -6.26
C GLU A 95 13.14 12.16 -5.85
N LEU A 96 13.28 12.80 -4.69
CA LEU A 96 12.34 13.76 -4.14
C LEU A 96 13.07 15.09 -4.04
N ARG A 97 13.05 15.85 -5.15
CA ARG A 97 13.81 17.09 -5.35
C ARG A 97 15.32 16.90 -5.16
N LYS A 98 15.87 17.30 -4.00
CA LYS A 98 17.29 17.21 -3.65
C LYS A 98 17.60 16.04 -2.73
N HIS A 99 16.57 15.29 -2.34
CA HIS A 99 16.66 14.15 -1.45
C HIS A 99 16.55 12.86 -2.26
N HIS A 100 17.43 11.92 -1.97
CA HIS A 100 17.21 10.52 -2.31
C HIS A 100 16.49 9.89 -1.14
N ALA A 101 15.36 9.24 -1.42
CA ALA A 101 14.59 8.53 -0.40
C ALA A 101 14.43 7.07 -0.82
N GLN A 102 14.49 6.16 0.14
CA GLN A 102 14.03 4.79 -0.10
C GLN A 102 12.51 4.80 -0.04
N TYR A 103 11.87 4.56 -1.17
CA TYR A 103 10.43 4.40 -1.27
C TYR A 103 10.07 2.95 -0.97
N HIS A 104 9.26 2.72 0.05
CA HIS A 104 8.81 1.39 0.40
C HIS A 104 7.49 1.10 -0.32
N PHE A 105 7.47 0.01 -1.08
CA PHE A 105 6.24 -0.44 -1.74
C PHE A 105 5.23 -0.97 -0.71
N ARG A 106 3.93 -0.97 -1.05
CA ARG A 106 2.89 -1.57 -0.19
C ARG A 106 3.20 -2.99 0.27
N TRP A 107 3.89 -3.79 -0.54
CA TRP A 107 4.25 -5.17 -0.22
C TRP A 107 5.58 -5.30 0.55
N SER A 108 6.22 -4.17 0.87
CA SER A 108 7.51 -4.15 1.55
C SER A 108 7.42 -4.83 2.91
N ARG A 109 8.30 -5.81 3.15
CA ARG A 109 8.45 -6.46 4.45
C ARG A 109 9.03 -5.52 5.52
N ARG A 110 9.43 -4.31 5.11
CA ARG A 110 10.12 -3.31 5.92
C ARG A 110 9.24 -2.10 6.27
N LEU A 111 7.95 -2.09 5.92
CA LEU A 111 7.05 -0.96 6.18
C LEU A 111 6.99 -0.58 7.67
N GLY A 112 7.00 -1.58 8.55
CA GLY A 112 6.95 -1.40 10.01
C GLY A 112 8.30 -1.36 10.71
N GLU A 113 9.43 -1.30 10.00
CA GLU A 113 10.76 -1.25 10.65
C GLU A 113 10.95 0.04 11.44
N SER A 114 11.63 -0.04 12.59
CA SER A 114 11.83 1.11 13.48
C SER A 114 10.52 1.85 13.79
N PRO A 115 9.47 1.14 14.25
CA PRO A 115 8.22 1.79 14.54
C PRO A 115 8.44 2.79 15.70
N PRO A 116 7.61 3.82 15.79
CA PRO A 116 7.68 4.77 16.88
C PRO A 116 7.49 4.04 18.21
N TRP A 117 8.18 4.49 19.25
CA TRP A 117 8.28 3.80 20.54
C TRP A 117 6.92 3.51 21.22
N ASN A 118 5.86 4.19 20.78
CA ASN A 118 4.50 4.09 21.30
C ASN A 118 3.54 3.30 20.38
N VAL A 119 4.04 2.62 19.34
CA VAL A 119 3.24 1.80 18.41
C VAL A 119 3.41 0.33 18.73
N ARG A 120 2.32 -0.45 18.69
CA ARG A 120 2.42 -1.89 18.90
C ARG A 120 3.19 -2.54 17.74
N PRO A 121 3.98 -3.60 17.99
CA PRO A 121 4.61 -4.34 16.91
C PRO A 121 3.57 -4.77 15.86
N GLY A 122 3.88 -4.58 14.58
CA GLY A 122 3.01 -4.94 13.45
C GLY A 122 1.95 -3.89 13.09
N GLU A 123 1.53 -3.03 14.01
CA GLU A 123 0.42 -2.10 13.76
C GLU A 123 0.70 -1.09 12.64
N MET A 124 1.93 -0.55 12.59
CA MET A 124 2.35 0.32 11.49
C MET A 124 2.44 -0.45 10.16
N GLN A 125 2.89 -1.70 10.19
CA GLN A 125 2.95 -2.56 9.00
C GLN A 125 1.53 -2.77 8.45
N ASP A 126 0.59 -3.19 9.29
CA ASP A 126 -0.79 -3.48 8.91
C ASP A 126 -1.48 -2.24 8.32
N PHE A 127 -1.28 -1.06 8.95
CA PHE A 127 -1.81 0.21 8.45
C PHE A 127 -1.25 0.56 7.06
N LEU A 128 0.08 0.48 6.89
CA LEU A 128 0.72 0.87 5.63
C LEU A 128 0.41 -0.13 4.50
N GLU A 129 0.33 -1.42 4.79
CA GLU A 129 -0.08 -2.44 3.83
C GLU A 129 -1.50 -2.15 3.30
N GLN A 130 -2.40 -1.68 4.16
CA GLN A 130 -3.80 -1.41 3.81
C GLN A 130 -4.03 0.02 3.28
N SER A 131 -3.09 0.94 3.49
CA SER A 131 -3.28 2.35 3.16
C SER A 131 -3.38 2.57 1.65
N THR A 132 -4.43 3.29 1.24
CA THR A 132 -4.64 3.75 -0.15
C THR A 132 -4.19 5.20 -0.36
N SER A 133 -3.73 5.87 0.70
CA SER A 133 -3.41 7.31 0.73
C SER A 133 -1.97 7.57 1.16
N THR A 134 -1.28 6.57 1.71
CA THR A 134 0.02 6.76 2.36
C THR A 134 1.06 5.76 1.86
N ARG A 135 2.29 6.24 1.70
CA ARG A 135 3.50 5.43 1.46
C ARG A 135 4.64 5.88 2.35
N ARG A 136 5.39 4.92 2.88
CA ARG A 136 6.58 5.19 3.68
C ARG A 136 7.76 5.54 2.79
N VAL A 137 8.53 6.55 3.20
CA VAL A 137 9.82 6.87 2.63
C VAL A 137 10.87 7.06 3.72
N ASP A 138 12.05 6.49 3.51
CA ASP A 138 13.18 6.67 4.40
C ASP A 138 14.17 7.66 3.75
N VAL A 139 14.30 8.84 4.35
CA VAL A 139 15.15 9.92 3.83
C VAL A 139 16.51 9.87 4.50
N SER A 140 17.55 9.68 3.69
CA SER A 140 18.93 9.72 4.17
C SER A 140 19.35 11.16 4.49
N LEU A 141 19.88 11.37 5.69
CA LEU A 141 20.39 12.66 6.15
C LEU A 141 21.91 12.74 5.97
N PRO A 142 22.50 13.95 5.81
CA PRO A 142 23.93 14.12 5.52
C PRO A 142 24.88 13.52 6.56
N TRP A 143 24.43 13.36 7.80
CA TRP A 143 25.22 12.79 8.92
C TRP A 143 25.03 11.28 9.09
N GLY A 144 24.46 10.59 8.10
CA GLY A 144 24.34 9.12 8.08
C GLY A 144 23.13 8.55 8.84
N ALA A 145 22.26 9.40 9.39
CA ALA A 145 20.97 8.96 9.93
C ALA A 145 19.93 8.80 8.81
N SER A 146 18.95 7.93 9.03
CA SER A 146 17.74 7.83 8.21
C SER A 146 16.55 8.33 9.00
N LEU A 147 15.68 9.12 8.35
CA LEU A 147 14.42 9.56 8.92
C LEU A 147 13.27 8.86 8.20
N ALA A 148 12.52 8.04 8.93
CA ALA A 148 11.27 7.47 8.46
C ALA A 148 10.22 8.58 8.36
N LEU A 149 9.70 8.79 7.16
CA LEU A 149 8.66 9.76 6.86
C LEU A 149 7.56 9.07 6.05
N TYR A 150 6.43 9.76 5.91
CA TYR A 150 5.31 9.26 5.14
C TYR A 150 4.83 10.31 4.16
N LEU A 151 4.68 9.89 2.92
CA LEU A 151 4.06 10.66 1.87
C LEU A 151 2.57 10.39 1.90
N HIS A 152 1.77 11.46 1.88
CA HIS A 152 0.32 11.36 1.94
C HIS A 152 -0.34 12.07 0.77
N TRP A 153 -1.32 11.41 0.16
CA TRP A 153 -2.17 11.92 -0.92
C TRP A 153 -3.62 12.02 -0.43
N SER A 154 -4.25 13.18 -0.65
CA SER A 154 -5.66 13.40 -0.27
C SER A 154 -6.60 13.53 -1.46
N ASP A 155 -6.08 13.44 -2.68
CA ASP A 155 -6.78 13.69 -3.93
C ASP A 155 -7.21 12.40 -4.67
N GLY A 156 -6.97 11.24 -4.08
CA GLY A 156 -7.36 9.95 -4.64
C GLY A 156 -6.38 9.38 -5.68
N THR A 157 -5.12 9.81 -5.67
CA THR A 157 -4.07 9.17 -6.47
C THR A 157 -4.07 7.65 -6.26
N ASP A 158 -3.99 6.90 -7.35
CA ASP A 158 -3.88 5.45 -7.36
C ASP A 158 -2.43 5.05 -6.99
N LEU A 159 -2.22 4.77 -5.71
CA LEU A 159 -0.89 4.47 -5.17
C LEU A 159 -0.37 3.09 -5.56
N ASP A 160 -1.24 2.16 -5.94
CA ASP A 160 -0.83 0.84 -6.40
C ASP A 160 -0.34 0.93 -7.85
N ARG A 161 -0.99 1.75 -8.68
CA ARG A 161 -0.44 2.14 -9.98
C ARG A 161 0.88 2.90 -9.85
N LEU A 162 1.03 3.76 -8.83
CA LEU A 162 2.30 4.43 -8.53
C LEU A 162 3.39 3.41 -8.17
N ASP A 163 3.08 2.46 -7.28
CA ASP A 163 3.99 1.38 -6.87
C ASP A 163 4.46 0.59 -8.10
N PHE A 164 3.53 0.24 -9.00
CA PHE A 164 3.86 -0.42 -10.27
C PHE A 164 4.76 0.43 -11.17
N LYS A 165 4.46 1.73 -11.34
CA LYS A 165 5.28 2.62 -12.17
C LYS A 165 6.70 2.71 -11.62
N ILE A 166 6.85 2.90 -10.31
CA ILE A 166 8.15 2.99 -9.65
C ILE A 166 8.89 1.67 -9.79
N SER A 167 8.26 0.53 -9.50
CA SER A 167 8.90 -0.79 -9.59
C SER A 167 9.39 -1.09 -11.02
N ALA A 168 8.54 -0.86 -12.02
CA ALA A 168 8.84 -1.05 -13.44
C ALA A 168 9.77 0.00 -14.05
N GLY A 169 10.13 1.06 -13.31
CA GLY A 169 10.98 2.14 -13.82
C GLY A 169 10.30 3.04 -14.85
N LEU A 170 8.97 3.08 -14.85
CA LEU A 170 8.17 3.96 -15.68
C LEU A 170 8.16 5.39 -15.11
N PRO A 171 7.83 6.41 -15.92
CA PRO A 171 7.71 7.79 -15.43
C PRO A 171 6.67 7.92 -14.30
N TYR A 172 7.12 8.41 -13.13
CA TYR A 172 6.30 8.52 -11.92
C TYR A 172 6.32 9.92 -11.27
N ARG A 173 7.22 10.82 -11.68
CA ARG A 173 7.50 12.06 -10.90
C ARG A 173 6.29 12.96 -10.68
N SER A 174 5.42 13.10 -11.68
CA SER A 174 4.21 13.93 -11.59
C SER A 174 3.18 13.40 -10.57
N GLU A 175 3.25 12.11 -10.23
CA GLU A 175 2.35 11.53 -9.22
C GLU A 175 2.64 12.08 -7.82
N PHE A 176 3.84 12.62 -7.59
CA PHE A 176 4.20 13.27 -6.33
C PHE A 176 3.74 14.72 -6.25
N ASP A 177 3.11 15.30 -7.28
CA ASP A 177 2.80 16.75 -7.32
C ASP A 177 1.77 17.21 -6.26
N ARG A 178 1.00 16.27 -5.71
CA ARG A 178 -0.02 16.54 -4.69
C ARG A 178 0.24 15.86 -3.36
N THR A 179 1.42 15.26 -3.22
CA THR A 179 1.82 14.66 -1.95
C THR A 179 2.25 15.73 -0.95
N ILE A 180 2.02 15.46 0.33
CA ILE A 180 2.64 16.19 1.43
C ILE A 180 3.46 15.23 2.30
N VAL A 181 4.41 15.80 3.02
CA VAL A 181 5.25 15.04 3.96
C VAL A 181 4.60 15.03 5.33
N THR A 182 4.59 13.86 5.93
CA THR A 182 4.02 13.63 7.24
C THR A 182 4.95 12.78 8.08
N THR A 183 4.77 12.89 9.38
CA THR A 183 5.42 12.06 10.39
C THR A 183 4.34 11.45 11.26
N ASP A 184 4.63 10.30 11.82
CA ASP A 184 3.76 9.73 12.84
C ASP A 184 4.00 10.44 14.19
N MET A 185 2.96 10.53 15.01
CA MET A 185 3.11 10.98 16.39
C MET A 185 1.95 10.54 17.28
N PRO A 186 2.19 10.32 18.60
CA PRO A 186 1.11 10.25 19.56
C PRO A 186 0.37 11.59 19.64
N PHE A 187 -0.95 11.55 19.62
CA PHE A 187 -1.80 12.73 19.74
C PHE A 187 -2.87 12.52 20.82
N THR A 188 -3.07 13.51 21.69
CA THR A 188 -4.12 13.45 22.73
C THR A 188 -5.14 14.55 22.52
N CYS A 189 -6.42 14.19 22.40
CA CYS A 189 -7.50 15.18 22.32
C CYS A 189 -7.58 15.96 23.64
N ARG A 190 -7.54 17.29 23.55
CA ARG A 190 -7.61 18.17 24.74
C ARG A 190 -9.00 18.18 25.41
N SER A 191 -10.04 17.75 24.70
CA SER A 191 -11.43 17.76 25.19
C SER A 191 -11.80 16.46 25.89
N CYS A 192 -11.66 15.32 25.20
CA CYS A 192 -12.04 14.02 25.75
C CYS A 192 -10.86 13.17 26.25
N HIS A 193 -9.63 13.66 26.17
CA HIS A 193 -8.41 12.96 26.58
C HIS A 193 -8.14 11.60 25.90
N THR A 194 -8.91 11.25 24.86
CA THR A 194 -8.64 10.08 24.02
C THR A 194 -7.27 10.26 23.34
N ARG A 195 -6.46 9.22 23.41
CA ARG A 195 -5.15 9.13 22.74
C ARG A 195 -5.35 8.56 21.34
N PHE A 196 -4.46 8.93 20.44
CA PHE A 196 -4.44 8.46 19.07
C PHE A 196 -2.99 8.30 18.64
N LEU A 197 -2.75 7.38 17.72
CA LEU A 197 -1.59 7.42 16.86
C LEU A 197 -2.03 8.01 15.52
N VAL A 198 -1.38 9.06 15.07
CA VAL A 198 -1.77 9.79 13.85
C VAL A 198 -0.59 9.99 12.94
N LEU A 199 -0.87 10.18 11.65
CA LEU A 199 0.05 10.89 10.76
C LEU A 199 -0.31 12.37 10.75
N ALA A 200 0.68 13.21 11.00
CA ALA A 200 0.54 14.66 11.03
C ALA A 200 1.55 15.31 10.08
N LEU A 201 1.18 16.49 9.57
CA LEU A 201 2.03 17.30 8.70
C LEU A 201 3.44 17.48 9.29
N GLU A 202 4.48 17.18 8.51
CA GLU A 202 5.88 17.41 8.84
C GLU A 202 6.42 18.59 8.03
N PRO A 203 6.41 19.82 8.57
CA PRO A 203 6.80 21.00 7.82
C PRO A 203 8.32 21.20 7.71
N ALA A 204 9.13 20.52 8.54
CA ALA A 204 10.57 20.69 8.57
C ALA A 204 11.27 19.97 7.40
N VAL A 205 10.59 18.99 6.79
CA VAL A 205 11.11 18.28 5.62
C VAL A 205 10.33 18.69 4.38
N SER A 206 11.04 19.30 3.43
CA SER A 206 10.46 19.77 2.18
C SER A 206 11.00 18.97 1.00
N LEU A 207 10.09 18.27 0.33
CA LEU A 207 10.39 17.44 -0.84
C LEU A 207 10.02 18.12 -2.17
N SER A 208 9.45 19.35 -2.12
CA SER A 208 9.10 20.17 -3.29
C SER A 208 9.24 21.67 -2.99
N ASP A 209 9.18 22.52 -4.01
CA ASP A 209 9.24 23.99 -3.84
C ASP A 209 7.89 24.62 -3.50
N ASP A 210 6.80 23.94 -3.79
CA ASP A 210 5.41 24.42 -3.68
C ASP A 210 4.66 23.82 -2.48
N MET A 211 5.37 23.47 -1.41
CA MET A 211 4.76 22.82 -0.24
C MET A 211 3.62 23.62 0.39
N VAL A 212 3.71 24.96 0.44
CA VAL A 212 2.66 25.80 1.03
C VAL A 212 1.33 25.70 0.25
N PRO A 213 1.30 25.88 -1.10
CA PRO A 213 0.14 25.57 -1.91
C PRO A 213 -0.43 24.17 -1.65
N ARG A 214 0.43 23.14 -1.57
CA ARG A 214 0.00 21.75 -1.31
C ARG A 214 -0.68 21.61 0.04
N TYR A 215 -0.10 22.17 1.10
CA TYR A 215 -0.70 22.17 2.44
C TYR A 215 -2.10 22.80 2.43
N ARG A 216 -2.30 23.90 1.69
CA ARG A 216 -3.61 24.57 1.63
C ARG A 216 -4.66 23.76 0.88
N ALA A 217 -4.25 23.02 -0.14
CA ALA A 217 -5.14 22.16 -0.93
C ALA A 217 -5.40 20.81 -0.27
N HIS A 218 -4.57 20.41 0.69
CA HIS A 218 -4.64 19.10 1.31
C HIS A 218 -5.82 18.96 2.26
N ARG A 219 -6.44 17.78 2.26
CA ARG A 219 -7.50 17.46 3.21
C ARG A 219 -6.90 17.02 4.54
N PHE A 220 -7.32 17.68 5.63
CA PHE A 220 -6.96 17.31 6.99
C PHE A 220 -8.18 16.79 7.77
N ILE A 221 -7.90 15.95 8.76
CA ILE A 221 -8.84 15.56 9.79
C ILE A 221 -8.81 16.65 10.86
N ASP A 222 -9.81 17.51 10.88
CA ASP A 222 -9.87 18.68 11.76
C ASP A 222 -10.75 18.48 13.00
N HIS A 223 -11.36 17.31 13.16
CA HIS A 223 -12.18 16.97 14.32
C HIS A 223 -11.71 15.67 15.00
N CYS A 224 -11.81 15.63 16.32
CA CYS A 224 -11.51 14.42 17.09
C CYS A 224 -12.56 13.33 16.83
N PRO A 225 -12.17 12.11 16.43
CA PRO A 225 -13.12 11.00 16.23
C PRO A 225 -13.84 10.56 17.51
N GLY A 226 -13.24 10.83 18.68
CA GLY A 226 -13.78 10.42 19.97
C GLY A 226 -14.91 11.32 20.48
N CYS A 227 -14.87 12.61 20.19
CA CYS A 227 -15.83 13.59 20.76
C CYS A 227 -16.29 14.69 19.80
N GLY A 228 -15.84 14.69 18.55
CA GLY A 228 -16.19 15.70 17.55
C GLY A 228 -15.61 17.10 17.80
N THR A 229 -14.84 17.32 18.88
CA THR A 229 -14.21 18.62 19.12
C THR A 229 -13.16 18.90 18.05
N ARG A 230 -13.18 20.12 17.50
CA ARG A 230 -12.18 20.57 16.52
C ARG A 230 -10.78 20.57 17.12
N TRP A 231 -9.81 20.06 16.38
CA TRP A 231 -8.39 20.13 16.71
C TRP A 231 -7.61 20.76 15.55
N ASN A 232 -6.47 21.39 15.84
CA ASN A 232 -5.60 21.98 14.81
C ASN A 232 -4.20 21.39 14.94
N ALA A 233 -4.05 20.18 14.41
CA ALA A 233 -2.83 19.39 14.54
C ALA A 233 -2.28 18.90 13.18
N GLY A 234 -2.84 19.38 12.06
CA GLY A 234 -2.41 18.96 10.72
C GLY A 234 -2.53 17.45 10.50
N VAL A 235 -3.49 16.80 11.15
CA VAL A 235 -3.70 15.35 11.07
C VAL A 235 -4.23 14.99 9.69
N VAL A 236 -3.64 13.98 9.07
CA VAL A 236 -4.09 13.46 7.77
C VAL A 236 -4.69 12.06 7.88
N GLU A 237 -4.16 11.24 8.80
CA GLU A 237 -4.59 9.86 9.03
C GLU A 237 -4.61 9.54 10.52
N ILE A 238 -5.51 8.63 10.90
CA ILE A 238 -5.56 8.05 12.25
C ILE A 238 -5.22 6.58 12.11
N ILE A 239 -4.08 6.19 12.68
CA ILE A 239 -3.59 4.81 12.65
C ILE A 239 -4.28 4.00 13.74
N GLN A 240 -4.36 4.55 14.95
CA GLN A 240 -4.95 3.88 16.12
C GLN A 240 -5.66 4.89 17.03
N ARG A 241 -6.65 4.39 17.78
CA ARG A 241 -7.30 5.07 18.92
C ARG A 241 -6.96 4.36 20.23
#